data_AF-A0A965QC87-F1
#
_entry.id   AF-A0A965QC87-F1
#
_cell.length_a   1.000
_cell.length_b   1.000
_cell.length_c   1.000
_cell.angle_alpha   90.00
_cell.angle_beta   90.00
_cell.angle_gamma   90.00
#
_symmetry.space_group_name_H-M   'P 1'
#
loop_
_entity.id
_entity.type
_entity.pdbx_description
1 polymer ?
#
loop_
_entity_poly.entity_id
_entity_poly.type
_entity_poly.pdbx_seq_one_letter_code
_entity_poly.pdbx_strand_id
1 'polypeptide(L)'
;MINQWMRVPKARRVVGAVALLGVGGCASASTAGNGVVRAASTSLPAANHTLLAGPTTVAWGNYDAAATPVLRIKSGEVVDVGTFLTSNPTRLEASGVKPADVEQALRDTYRDFPQNKRGPGGHILTGPIYVEGADSGDVLEVRILSIDLAIPYAYNSFGPTSGFIPEDFKYAKTRIIPSP
;
A
#
# COMPACT_ATOMS: atom_id res chain seq x y z
N MET A 1 16.54 -27.66 22.26
CA MET A 1 15.29 -27.24 22.93
C MET A 1 14.59 -26.30 21.95
N ILE A 2 13.61 -26.80 21.18
CA ILE A 2 12.15 -26.52 21.32
C ILE A 2 11.84 -25.09 20.77
N ASN A 3 11.06 -24.80 19.71
CA ASN A 3 10.01 -25.44 18.89
C ASN A 3 9.96 -24.68 17.53
N GLN A 4 10.09 -25.24 16.32
CA GLN A 4 9.08 -25.89 15.42
C GLN A 4 7.60 -25.50 15.58
N TRP A 5 6.82 -25.66 14.48
CA TRP A 5 5.36 -25.45 14.27
C TRP A 5 4.97 -24.06 13.70
N MET A 6 4.25 -23.89 12.58
CA MET A 6 3.42 -24.79 11.77
C MET A 6 3.37 -24.31 10.30
N ARG A 7 3.75 -25.18 9.36
CA ARG A 7 3.21 -25.17 7.99
C ARG A 7 1.93 -26.02 8.03
N VAL A 8 0.82 -25.49 7.53
CA VAL A 8 -0.38 -26.28 7.21
C VAL A 8 -0.43 -26.48 5.71
N PRO A 9 -0.13 -27.67 5.16
CA PRO A 9 -0.36 -27.96 3.75
C PRO A 9 -1.84 -28.28 3.53
N LYS A 10 -2.50 -27.60 2.58
CA LYS A 10 -3.79 -28.04 2.06
C LYS A 10 -3.61 -29.39 1.36
N ALA A 11 -4.38 -30.38 1.80
CA ALA A 11 -4.43 -31.71 1.20
C ALA A 11 -4.88 -31.62 -0.26
N ARG A 12 -4.04 -32.10 -1.19
CA ARG A 12 -4.46 -32.49 -2.53
C ARG A 12 -4.29 -34.00 -2.65
N ARG A 13 -5.41 -34.70 -2.83
CA ARG A 13 -5.43 -36.08 -3.31
C ARG A 13 -4.89 -36.09 -4.73
N VAL A 14 -3.73 -36.72 -4.93
CA VAL A 14 -3.26 -37.13 -6.25
C VAL A 14 -3.29 -38.66 -6.24
N VAL A 15 -4.17 -39.21 -7.07
CA VAL A 15 -4.23 -40.62 -7.42
C VAL A 15 -3.01 -40.93 -8.29
N GLY A 16 -2.33 -42.03 -7.98
CA GLY A 16 -0.98 -42.31 -8.44
C GLY A 16 -0.86 -42.79 -9.90
N ALA A 17 0.41 -42.78 -10.33
CA ALA A 17 0.94 -43.73 -11.30
C ALA A 17 2.41 -43.97 -10.92
N VAL A 18 2.70 -45.17 -10.43
CA VAL A 18 4.05 -45.68 -10.22
C VAL A 18 4.57 -46.13 -11.57
N ALA A 19 5.67 -45.54 -12.03
CA ALA A 19 6.48 -46.07 -13.12
C ALA A 19 7.90 -46.31 -12.57
N LEU A 20 8.23 -47.59 -12.37
CA LEU A 20 9.58 -48.09 -12.20
C LEU A 20 10.29 -48.07 -13.55
N LEU A 21 11.57 -47.66 -13.55
CA LEU A 21 12.70 -47.94 -14.47
C LEU A 21 13.71 -46.79 -14.23
N GLY A 22 15.01 -46.96 -13.98
CA GLY A 22 15.90 -48.10 -13.92
C GLY A 22 17.23 -47.62 -13.31
N VAL A 23 18.02 -48.57 -12.83
CA VAL A 23 19.35 -48.37 -12.25
C VAL A 23 20.34 -48.04 -13.38
N GLY A 24 21.18 -47.03 -13.19
CA GLY A 24 22.29 -46.78 -14.10
C GLY A 24 23.20 -45.61 -13.72
N GLY A 25 24.36 -45.94 -13.12
CA GLY A 25 25.63 -45.29 -13.45
C GLY A 25 26.02 -44.05 -12.65
N CYS A 26 26.86 -44.25 -11.64
CA CYS A 26 27.78 -43.24 -11.13
C CYS A 26 28.75 -42.81 -12.24
N ALA A 27 28.81 -41.52 -12.56
CA ALA A 27 29.96 -40.91 -13.20
C ALA A 27 30.16 -39.51 -12.62
N SER A 28 31.18 -39.42 -11.77
CA SER A 28 31.69 -38.17 -11.20
C SER A 28 32.35 -37.35 -12.30
N ALA A 29 31.78 -36.20 -12.63
CA ALA A 29 32.47 -35.17 -13.42
C ALA A 29 32.51 -33.88 -12.59
N SER A 30 33.53 -33.79 -11.74
CA SER A 30 33.91 -32.57 -11.02
C SER A 30 34.47 -31.57 -12.03
N THR A 31 33.63 -30.69 -12.56
CA THR A 31 34.11 -29.47 -13.22
C THR A 31 33.84 -28.32 -12.27
N ALA A 32 34.89 -27.85 -11.60
CA ALA A 32 34.88 -26.60 -10.87
C ALA A 32 34.74 -25.44 -11.87
N GLY A 33 33.52 -25.17 -12.30
CA GLY A 33 33.18 -23.96 -13.03
C GLY A 33 32.99 -22.84 -12.03
N ASN A 34 33.80 -21.78 -12.14
CA ASN A 34 33.50 -20.47 -11.56
C ASN A 34 32.22 -19.93 -12.21
N GLY A 35 31.07 -20.46 -11.80
CA GLY A 35 29.77 -19.95 -12.15
C GLY A 35 29.54 -18.66 -11.37
N VAL A 36 29.81 -17.53 -11.99
CA VAL A 36 29.26 -16.25 -11.54
C VAL A 36 27.75 -16.42 -11.60
N VAL A 37 27.12 -16.69 -10.46
CA VAL A 37 25.67 -16.75 -10.33
C VAL A 37 25.17 -15.33 -10.52
N ARG A 38 24.85 -14.98 -11.76
CA ARG A 38 24.27 -13.67 -12.08
C ARG A 38 22.89 -13.66 -11.47
N ALA A 39 22.74 -12.98 -10.33
CA ALA A 39 21.43 -12.77 -9.71
C ALA A 39 20.52 -12.16 -10.77
N ALA A 40 19.46 -12.88 -11.13
CA ALA A 40 18.43 -12.34 -12.00
C ALA A 40 17.81 -11.15 -11.24
N SER A 41 17.95 -9.95 -11.78
CA SER A 41 17.23 -8.78 -11.33
C SER A 41 15.75 -9.01 -11.64
N THR A 42 14.96 -9.39 -10.64
CA THR A 42 13.51 -9.51 -10.77
C THR A 42 12.94 -8.11 -10.94
N SER A 43 12.45 -7.78 -12.15
CA SER A 43 11.71 -6.56 -12.38
C SER A 43 10.41 -6.59 -11.59
N LEU A 44 9.98 -5.44 -11.06
CA LEU A 44 8.66 -5.33 -10.44
C LEU A 44 7.59 -5.73 -11.47
N PRO A 45 6.56 -6.47 -11.04
CA PRO A 45 5.42 -6.76 -11.90
C PRO A 45 4.73 -5.44 -12.28
N ALA A 46 4.30 -5.32 -13.53
CA ALA A 46 3.50 -4.19 -13.96
C ALA A 46 2.15 -4.16 -13.22
N ALA A 47 1.64 -2.96 -12.93
CA ALA A 47 0.34 -2.81 -12.32
C ALA A 47 -0.77 -3.27 -13.28
N ASN A 48 -1.71 -4.07 -12.77
CA ASN A 48 -2.93 -4.44 -13.48
C ASN A 48 -3.93 -3.28 -13.50
N HIS A 49 -3.91 -2.45 -12.44
CA HIS A 49 -4.83 -1.35 -12.23
C HIS A 49 -4.10 -0.12 -11.71
N THR A 50 -4.64 1.06 -12.00
CA THR A 50 -4.24 2.31 -11.36
C THR A 50 -5.47 2.92 -10.68
N LEU A 51 -5.37 3.20 -9.38
CA LEU A 51 -6.40 3.86 -8.59
C LEU A 51 -5.85 5.15 -8.01
N LEU A 52 -6.17 6.27 -8.65
CA LEU A 52 -5.78 7.60 -8.18
C LEU A 52 -6.80 8.14 -7.18
N ALA A 53 -6.29 8.84 -6.16
CA ALA A 53 -7.12 9.56 -5.20
C ALA A 53 -7.87 10.73 -5.86
N GLY A 54 -9.12 10.93 -5.47
CA GLY A 54 -10.02 11.92 -6.02
C GLY A 54 -11.37 11.94 -5.30
N PRO A 55 -12.28 12.87 -5.63
CA PRO A 55 -13.52 13.08 -4.87
C PRO A 55 -14.46 11.87 -4.86
N THR A 56 -14.34 10.97 -5.83
CA THR A 56 -15.18 9.77 -5.99
C THR A 56 -14.46 8.46 -5.67
N THR A 57 -13.15 8.49 -5.43
CA THR A 57 -12.29 7.31 -5.24
C THR A 57 -11.69 7.22 -3.84
N VAL A 58 -12.20 8.03 -2.91
CA VAL A 58 -11.72 8.08 -1.52
C VAL A 58 -12.86 7.92 -0.53
N ALA A 59 -12.54 7.41 0.65
CA ALA A 59 -13.28 7.61 1.89
C ALA A 59 -12.56 8.67 2.73
N TRP A 60 -13.29 9.42 3.56
CA TRP A 60 -12.70 10.49 4.36
C TRP A 60 -13.00 10.29 5.84
N GLY A 61 -11.97 9.98 6.62
CA GLY A 61 -12.05 10.01 8.07
C GLY A 61 -12.80 8.85 8.71
N ASN A 62 -13.20 7.84 7.94
CA ASN A 62 -13.87 6.64 8.41
C ASN A 62 -13.63 5.44 7.48
N TYR A 63 -13.93 4.24 8.01
CA TYR A 63 -14.14 3.02 7.23
C TYR A 63 -15.62 2.65 7.34
N ASP A 64 -16.21 2.20 6.23
CA ASP A 64 -17.60 1.75 6.17
C ASP A 64 -17.66 0.46 5.35
N ALA A 65 -18.09 -0.64 5.99
CA ALA A 65 -18.20 -1.94 5.34
C ALA A 65 -19.30 -1.98 4.25
N ALA A 66 -20.28 -1.07 4.30
CA ALA A 66 -21.32 -0.93 3.30
C ALA A 66 -20.94 0.02 2.15
N ALA A 67 -19.76 0.64 2.20
CA ALA A 67 -19.31 1.56 1.16
C ALA A 67 -19.19 0.83 -0.19
N THR A 68 -19.64 1.49 -1.26
CA THR A 68 -19.52 0.96 -2.61
C THR A 68 -18.04 0.92 -3.01
N PRO A 69 -17.51 -0.24 -3.45
CA PRO A 69 -16.15 -0.34 -3.93
C PRO A 69 -15.91 0.54 -5.15
N VAL A 70 -14.77 1.21 -5.18
CA VAL A 70 -14.35 2.06 -6.32
C VAL A 70 -13.47 1.28 -7.30
N LEU A 71 -12.96 0.13 -6.88
CA LEU A 71 -12.22 -0.83 -7.70
C LEU A 71 -12.54 -2.25 -7.24
N ARG A 72 -12.59 -3.20 -8.18
CA ARG A 72 -12.71 -4.64 -7.92
C ARG A 72 -11.51 -5.35 -8.54
N ILE A 73 -10.85 -6.22 -7.78
CA ILE A 73 -9.65 -6.95 -8.20
C ILE A 73 -9.75 -8.43 -7.87
N LYS A 74 -8.92 -9.24 -8.53
CA LYS A 74 -8.69 -10.65 -8.19
C LYS A 74 -7.44 -10.80 -7.33
N SER A 75 -7.40 -11.88 -6.55
CA SER A 75 -6.19 -12.24 -5.80
C SER A 75 -4.98 -12.40 -6.73
N GLY A 76 -3.86 -11.77 -6.37
CA GLY A 76 -2.63 -11.76 -7.15
C GLY A 76 -2.48 -10.58 -8.12
N GLU A 77 -3.52 -9.76 -8.32
CA GLU A 77 -3.40 -8.53 -9.13
C GLU A 77 -2.67 -7.42 -8.39
N VAL A 78 -1.93 -6.60 -9.15
CA VAL A 78 -1.16 -5.46 -8.66
C VAL A 78 -1.92 -4.17 -8.93
N VAL A 79 -2.03 -3.31 -7.92
CA VAL A 79 -2.68 -1.99 -8.03
C VAL A 79 -1.66 -0.91 -7.72
N ASP A 80 -1.49 0.03 -8.63
CA ASP A 80 -0.82 1.30 -8.37
C ASP A 80 -1.82 2.27 -7.72
N VAL A 81 -1.53 2.69 -6.48
CA VAL A 81 -2.48 3.46 -5.66
C VAL A 81 -1.92 4.85 -5.39
N GLY A 82 -2.57 5.87 -5.94
CA GLY A 82 -2.32 7.27 -5.58
C GLY A 82 -2.99 7.60 -4.26
N THR A 83 -2.30 8.31 -3.37
CA THR A 83 -2.80 8.71 -2.05
C THR A 83 -2.50 10.17 -1.75
N PHE A 84 -3.41 10.84 -1.06
CA PHE A 84 -3.16 12.20 -0.56
C PHE A 84 -2.44 12.21 0.78
N LEU A 85 -1.68 13.29 0.99
CA LEU A 85 -1.21 13.67 2.32
C LEU A 85 -2.38 14.13 3.22
N THR A 86 -2.22 14.04 4.54
CA THR A 86 -3.30 14.34 5.51
C THR A 86 -3.37 15.84 5.89
N SER A 87 -3.46 16.73 4.90
CA SER A 87 -3.58 18.17 5.12
C SER A 87 -4.55 18.83 4.13
N ASN A 88 -4.87 20.10 4.37
CA ASN A 88 -5.72 20.88 3.49
C ASN A 88 -4.90 21.86 2.61
N PRO A 89 -5.33 22.14 1.36
CA PRO A 89 -4.63 23.04 0.45
C PRO A 89 -4.27 24.40 1.05
N THR A 90 -5.22 25.04 1.73
CA THR A 90 -5.04 26.37 2.34
C THR A 90 -3.92 26.37 3.39
N ARG A 91 -3.85 25.33 4.23
CA ARG A 91 -2.84 25.19 5.28
C ARG A 91 -1.46 24.93 4.69
N LEU A 92 -1.38 24.12 3.63
CA LEU A 92 -0.12 23.84 2.94
C LEU A 92 0.48 25.13 2.36
N GLU A 93 -0.35 25.92 1.66
CA GLU A 93 0.06 27.21 1.11
C GLU A 93 0.47 28.19 2.22
N ALA A 94 -0.33 28.30 3.28
CA ALA A 94 0.01 29.12 4.45
C ALA A 94 1.31 28.68 5.15
N SER A 95 1.73 27.43 4.94
CA SER A 95 2.98 26.87 5.49
C SER A 95 4.17 26.99 4.51
N GLY A 96 3.96 27.56 3.34
CA GLY A 96 5.03 27.85 2.36
C GLY A 96 5.10 26.91 1.16
N VAL A 97 4.14 25.99 0.98
CA VAL A 97 4.03 25.21 -0.27
C VAL A 97 3.55 26.12 -1.39
N LYS A 98 4.19 26.09 -2.56
CA LYS A 98 3.72 26.89 -3.70
C LYS A 98 2.36 26.36 -4.18
N PRO A 99 1.42 27.22 -4.60
CA PRO A 99 0.12 26.76 -5.09
C PRO A 99 0.20 25.72 -6.22
N ALA A 100 1.23 25.81 -7.07
CA ALA A 100 1.50 24.87 -8.17
C ALA A 100 1.98 23.48 -7.70
N ASP A 101 2.56 23.38 -6.50
CA ASP A 101 3.04 22.12 -5.93
C ASP A 101 1.93 21.40 -5.12
N VAL A 102 0.79 22.05 -4.87
CA VAL A 102 -0.37 21.41 -4.25
C VAL A 102 -1.19 20.72 -5.34
N GLU A 103 -1.34 19.40 -5.21
CA GLU A 103 -2.07 18.57 -6.17
C GLU A 103 -3.48 19.10 -6.47
N GLN A 104 -3.82 19.21 -7.75
CA GLN A 104 -5.16 19.64 -8.17
C GLN A 104 -6.24 18.67 -7.67
N ALA A 105 -5.95 17.36 -7.70
CA ALA A 105 -6.86 16.33 -7.20
C ALA A 105 -7.17 16.48 -5.70
N LEU A 106 -6.21 16.94 -4.89
CA LEU A 106 -6.45 17.27 -3.48
C LEU A 106 -7.41 18.45 -3.35
N ARG A 107 -7.24 19.51 -4.16
CA ARG A 107 -8.14 20.67 -4.18
C ARG A 107 -9.56 20.28 -4.57
N ASP A 108 -9.69 19.49 -5.64
CA ASP A 108 -10.97 18.99 -6.12
C ASP A 108 -11.65 18.12 -5.06
N THR A 109 -10.90 17.24 -4.40
CA THR A 109 -11.42 16.40 -3.31
C THR A 109 -11.89 17.23 -2.11
N TYR A 110 -11.14 18.26 -1.72
CA TYR A 110 -11.57 19.17 -0.64
C TYR A 110 -12.84 19.95 -0.97
N ARG A 111 -13.03 20.33 -2.24
CA ARG A 111 -14.20 21.06 -2.73
C ARG A 111 -15.43 20.17 -2.88
N ASP A 112 -15.27 19.00 -3.51
CA ASP A 112 -16.40 18.21 -4.04
C ASP A 112 -16.78 17.02 -3.16
N PHE A 113 -15.92 16.58 -2.24
CA PHE A 113 -16.25 15.43 -1.39
C PHE A 113 -17.47 15.74 -0.49
N PRO A 114 -18.52 14.90 -0.48
CA PRO A 114 -19.74 15.19 0.26
C PRO A 114 -19.51 15.36 1.77
N GLN A 115 -19.84 16.54 2.30
CA GLN A 115 -19.58 16.87 3.71
C GLN A 115 -20.28 15.92 4.69
N ASN A 116 -21.50 15.46 4.35
CA ASN A 116 -22.27 14.51 5.16
C ASN A 116 -21.66 13.09 5.19
N LYS A 117 -20.70 12.80 4.31
CA LYS A 117 -19.96 11.52 4.28
C LYS A 117 -18.58 11.61 4.96
N ARG A 118 -18.17 12.80 5.43
CA ARG A 118 -16.90 12.95 6.14
C ARG A 118 -17.02 12.40 7.56
N GLY A 119 -16.17 11.43 7.87
CA GLY A 119 -15.97 10.90 9.22
C GLY A 119 -15.16 11.83 10.11
N PRO A 120 -14.98 11.46 11.39
CA PRO A 120 -14.28 12.28 12.38
C PRO A 120 -12.76 12.34 12.18
N GLY A 121 -12.18 11.40 11.41
CA GLY A 121 -10.74 11.35 11.15
C GLY A 121 -10.28 12.34 10.07
N GLY A 122 -9.03 12.80 10.17
CA GLY A 122 -8.44 13.72 9.18
C GLY A 122 -7.96 13.06 7.88
N HIS A 123 -7.76 11.74 7.86
CA HIS A 123 -7.15 11.02 6.74
C HIS A 123 -8.12 10.85 5.56
N ILE A 124 -7.60 11.07 4.35
CA ILE A 124 -8.27 10.75 3.09
C ILE A 124 -7.73 9.41 2.60
N LEU A 125 -8.59 8.42 2.43
CA LEU A 125 -8.25 7.02 2.23
C LEU A 125 -8.67 6.59 0.82
N THR A 126 -7.73 6.30 -0.06
CA THR A 126 -8.05 5.82 -1.42
C THR A 126 -8.69 4.42 -1.37
N GLY A 127 -9.85 4.27 -2.00
CA GLY A 127 -10.64 3.05 -1.95
C GLY A 127 -12.12 3.30 -1.59
N PRO A 128 -12.86 2.26 -1.16
CA PRO A 128 -12.40 0.89 -0.88
C PRO A 128 -12.17 0.04 -2.14
N ILE A 129 -11.18 -0.86 -2.07
CA ILE A 129 -10.91 -1.86 -3.11
C ILE A 129 -11.53 -3.20 -2.67
N TYR A 130 -12.33 -3.79 -3.54
CA TYR A 130 -12.98 -5.08 -3.30
C TYR A 130 -12.18 -6.22 -3.92
N VAL A 131 -11.94 -7.28 -3.15
CA VAL A 131 -11.21 -8.47 -3.61
C VAL A 131 -12.21 -9.59 -3.89
N GLU A 132 -12.21 -10.12 -5.11
CA GLU A 132 -13.11 -11.20 -5.52
C GLU A 132 -12.86 -12.47 -4.70
N GLY A 133 -13.95 -13.03 -4.17
CA GLY A 133 -13.93 -14.29 -3.42
C GLY A 133 -13.41 -14.20 -1.99
N ALA A 134 -13.04 -13.01 -1.50
CA ALA A 134 -12.70 -12.81 -0.09
C ALA A 134 -13.96 -12.88 0.78
N ASP A 135 -13.88 -13.64 1.89
CA ASP A 135 -14.97 -13.80 2.86
C ASP A 135 -14.49 -13.58 4.30
N SER A 136 -15.44 -13.47 5.23
CA SER A 136 -15.16 -13.31 6.66
C SER A 136 -14.35 -14.50 7.20
N GLY A 137 -13.25 -14.21 7.88
CA GLY A 137 -12.31 -15.21 8.39
C GLY A 137 -11.11 -15.47 7.47
N ASP A 138 -11.12 -14.96 6.23
CA ASP A 138 -9.94 -14.96 5.38
C ASP A 138 -8.88 -13.94 5.85
N VAL A 139 -7.66 -14.12 5.35
CA VAL A 139 -6.54 -13.19 5.56
C VAL A 139 -6.19 -12.53 4.24
N LEU A 140 -6.17 -11.20 4.24
CA LEU A 140 -5.65 -10.41 3.12
C LEU A 140 -4.15 -10.16 3.33
N GLU A 141 -3.32 -10.72 2.44
CA GLU A 141 -1.92 -10.34 2.33
C GLU A 141 -1.79 -9.13 1.39
N VAL A 142 -1.21 -8.03 1.88
CA VAL A 142 -0.87 -6.86 1.07
C VAL A 142 0.63 -6.73 0.99
N ARG A 143 1.20 -6.86 -0.21
CA ARG A 143 2.62 -6.65 -0.47
C ARG A 143 2.83 -5.26 -1.07
N ILE A 144 3.52 -4.39 -0.34
CA ILE A 144 3.96 -3.10 -0.87
C ILE A 144 5.21 -3.36 -1.72
N LEU A 145 5.08 -3.18 -3.03
CA LEU A 145 6.14 -3.52 -3.99
C LEU A 145 7.12 -2.37 -4.20
N SER A 146 6.61 -1.14 -4.28
CA SER A 146 7.37 0.11 -4.37
C SER A 146 6.56 1.25 -3.76
N ILE A 147 7.22 2.37 -3.50
CA ILE A 147 6.60 3.63 -3.09
C ILE A 147 7.33 4.74 -3.84
N ASP A 148 6.57 5.52 -4.61
CA ASP A 148 7.05 6.73 -5.26
C ASP A 148 6.46 7.97 -4.58
N LEU A 149 7.25 9.04 -4.49
CA LEU A 149 6.79 10.29 -3.91
C LEU A 149 5.96 11.07 -4.93
N ALA A 150 4.65 11.15 -4.70
CA ALA A 150 3.72 11.87 -5.58
C ALA A 150 3.91 13.41 -5.54
N ILE A 151 4.53 13.92 -4.48
CA ILE A 151 4.71 15.35 -4.22
C ILE A 151 6.17 15.65 -3.79
N PRO A 152 6.71 16.83 -4.11
CA PRO A 152 8.10 17.17 -3.83
C PRO A 152 8.36 17.64 -2.38
N TYR A 153 7.44 17.33 -1.44
CA TYR A 153 7.55 17.74 -0.05
C TYR A 153 6.78 16.82 0.90
N ALA A 154 7.15 16.88 2.17
CA ALA A 154 6.36 16.41 3.31
C ALA A 154 6.07 17.59 4.24
N TYR A 155 5.22 17.37 5.26
CA TYR A 155 5.04 18.34 6.32
C TYR A 155 5.00 17.65 7.68
N ASN A 156 5.44 18.38 8.71
CA ASN A 156 5.26 18.00 10.10
C ASN A 156 4.58 19.16 10.83
N SER A 157 3.66 18.82 11.73
CA SER A 157 2.94 19.80 12.52
C SER A 157 2.71 19.31 13.95
N PHE A 158 2.68 20.26 14.88
CA PHE A 158 2.14 20.07 16.23
C PHE A 158 1.23 21.25 16.58
N GLY A 159 0.43 21.09 17.63
CA GLY A 159 -0.37 22.18 18.17
C GLY A 159 -0.74 22.01 19.63
N PRO A 160 -1.33 23.04 20.26
CA PRO A 160 -1.64 23.04 21.69
C PRO A 160 -2.65 21.99 22.14
N THR A 161 -3.35 21.35 21.20
CA THR A 161 -4.38 20.32 21.45
C THR A 161 -4.04 19.00 20.75
N SER A 162 -2.83 18.85 20.21
CA SER A 162 -2.44 17.67 19.45
C SER A 162 -0.98 17.29 19.67
N GLY A 163 -0.72 15.99 19.84
CA GLY A 163 0.59 15.45 20.20
C GLY A 163 0.59 14.84 21.60
N PHE A 164 1.75 14.35 22.03
CA PHE A 164 1.90 13.60 23.29
C PHE A 164 2.08 14.48 24.53
N ILE A 165 2.68 15.68 24.36
CA ILE A 165 2.98 16.64 25.45
C ILE A 165 2.47 18.06 25.09
N PRO A 166 1.17 18.24 24.83
CA PRO A 166 0.60 19.53 24.43
C PRO A 166 0.84 20.66 25.45
N GLU A 167 0.98 20.33 26.73
CA GLU A 167 1.21 21.26 27.84
C GLU A 167 2.53 22.05 27.71
N ASP A 168 3.55 21.45 27.10
CA ASP A 168 4.87 22.04 26.89
C ASP A 168 4.90 22.97 25.66
N PHE A 169 3.94 22.79 24.74
CA PHE A 169 3.89 23.46 23.44
C PHE A 169 2.57 24.22 23.26
N LYS A 170 2.46 25.37 23.94
CA LYS A 170 1.28 26.26 23.89
C LYS A 170 1.13 27.06 22.59
N TYR A 171 1.78 26.62 21.52
CA TYR A 171 1.72 27.23 20.18
C TYR A 171 1.64 26.13 19.11
N ALA A 172 1.21 26.49 17.90
CA ALA A 172 1.22 25.59 16.76
C ALA A 172 2.36 25.96 15.81
N LYS A 173 2.94 24.94 15.17
CA LYS A 173 3.90 25.15 14.08
C LYS A 173 3.70 24.06 13.04
N THR A 174 3.84 24.46 11.78
CA THR A 174 3.94 23.54 10.64
C THR A 174 5.26 23.80 9.94
N ARG A 175 5.97 22.73 9.59
CA ARG A 175 7.23 22.78 8.84
C ARG A 175 7.07 21.96 7.57
N ILE A 176 7.35 22.58 6.43
CA ILE A 176 7.50 21.90 5.14
C ILE A 176 8.92 21.33 5.05
N ILE A 177 9.02 20.09 4.59
CA ILE A 177 10.25 19.33 4.46
C ILE A 177 10.37 18.98 2.97
N PRO A 178 11.31 19.58 2.22
CA PRO A 178 11.52 19.25 0.82
C PRO A 178 11.88 17.77 0.65
N SER A 179 11.34 17.13 -0.38
CA SER A 179 11.86 15.85 -0.85
C SER A 179 13.19 16.07 -1.58
N PRO A 180 14.15 15.12 -1.47
CA PRO A 180 15.30 15.08 -2.38
C PRO A 180 14.89 14.97 -3.86
#